data_AF-A0A183T7S6-F1
#
_entry.id   AF-A0A183T7S6-F1
#
_cell.length_a   1.000
_cell.length_b   1.000
_cell.length_c   1.000
_cell.angle_alpha   90.00
_cell.angle_beta   90.00
_cell.angle_gamma   90.00
#
_symmetry.space_group_name_H-M   'P 1'
#
loop_
_entity.id
_entity.type
_entity.pdbx_description
1 polymer ?
#
loop_
_entity_poly.entity_id
_entity_poly.type
_entity_poly.pdbx_seq_one_letter_code
_entity_poly.pdbx_strand_id
1 'polypeptide(L)' 'MSTTQETIVARHMGMKIFAISMITNLDTVDEKAGIVPNHEEVLQMANLQGPLLAQLLEKMITCL' A
#
# COMPACT_ATOMS: atom_id res chain seq x y z
N MET A 1 -1.48 -1.73 -8.18
CA MET A 1 -2.46 -2.64 -8.81
C MET A 1 -2.17 -4.07 -8.36
N SER A 2 -2.63 -4.46 -7.18
CA SER A 2 -2.28 -5.73 -6.50
C SER A 2 -3.31 -6.04 -5.40
N THR A 3 -3.03 -7.02 -4.53
CA THR A 3 -3.64 -7.25 -3.21
C THR A 3 -4.98 -7.97 -3.22
N THR A 4 -5.90 -7.61 -4.12
CA THR A 4 -7.25 -8.19 -4.14
C THR A 4 -7.22 -9.69 -4.46
N GLN A 5 -6.41 -10.09 -5.45
CA GLN A 5 -6.32 -11.47 -5.91
C GLN A 5 -5.82 -12.39 -4.78
N GLU A 6 -4.76 -11.99 -4.09
CA GLU A 6 -4.17 -12.73 -2.97
C GLU A 6 -5.15 -12.80 -1.79
N THR A 7 -5.86 -11.71 -1.52
CA THR A 7 -6.85 -11.64 -0.43
C THR A 7 -8.01 -12.62 -0.66
N ILE A 8 -8.52 -12.72 -1.90
CA ILE A 8 -9.60 -13.66 -2.24
C ILE A 8 -9.17 -15.10 -1.95
N VAL A 9 -7.99 -15.51 -2.40
CA VAL A 9 -7.49 -16.88 -2.20
C VAL A 9 -7.27 -17.17 -0.71
N ALA A 10 -6.63 -16.26 0.03
CA ALA A 10 -6.40 -16.44 1.46
C ALA A 10 -7.71 -16.51 2.27
N ARG A 11 -8.73 -15.72 1.91
CA ARG A 11 -10.07 -15.80 2.53
C ARG A 11 -10.76 -17.12 2.21
N HIS A 12 -10.65 -17.60 0.97
CA HIS A 12 -11.20 -18.89 0.57
C HIS A 12 -10.63 -20.04 1.42
N MET A 13 -9.34 -19.94 1.78
CA MET A 13 -8.66 -20.90 2.65
C MET A 13 -8.89 -20.68 4.16
N GLY A 14 -9.80 -19.77 4.54
CA GLY A 14 -10.15 -19.52 5.94
C GLY A 14 -9.14 -18.68 6.73
N MET A 15 -8.18 -18.02 6.07
CA MET A 15 -7.17 -17.21 6.75
C MET A 15 -7.76 -15.88 7.27
N LYS A 16 -7.26 -15.42 8.43
CA LYS A 16 -7.41 -14.03 8.87
C LYS A 16 -6.42 -13.18 8.08
N ILE A 17 -6.88 -12.02 7.60
CA ILE A 17 -6.09 -11.15 6.71
C ILE A 17 -6.11 -9.74 7.26
N PHE A 18 -4.93 -9.12 7.27
CA PHE A 18 -4.75 -7.69 7.43
C PHE A 18 -4.06 -7.17 6.16
N ALA A 19 -4.63 -6.15 5.52
CA ALA A 19 -4.08 -5.51 4.34
C ALA A 19 -4.06 -3.98 4.54
N ILE A 20 -3.01 -3.32 4.07
CA ILE A 20 -2.81 -1.88 4.19
C ILE A 20 -2.28 -1.33 2.87
N SER A 21 -2.70 -0.12 2.51
CA SER A 21 -2.19 0.60 1.34
C SER A 21 -1.46 1.86 1.80
N MET A 22 -0.22 2.02 1.35
CA MET A 22 0.51 3.28 1.46
C MET A 22 0.09 4.16 0.29
N ILE A 23 -0.44 5.35 0.59
CA ILE A 23 -0.81 6.31 -0.45
C ILE A 23 0.47 6.96 -0.96
N THR A 24 0.87 6.61 -2.19
CA THR A 24 2.13 7.07 -2.80
C THR A 24 1.95 8.25 -3.75
N ASN A 25 0.73 8.53 -4.17
CA ASN A 25 0.38 9.69 -4.99
C ASN A 25 -1.08 10.07 -4.74
N LEU A 26 -1.40 11.34 -4.97
CA LEU A 26 -2.79 11.81 -5.01
C LEU A 26 -3.27 11.69 -6.45
N ASP A 27 -4.45 11.11 -6.65
CA ASP A 27 -5.10 11.11 -7.95
C ASP A 27 -5.75 12.47 -8.17
N THR A 28 -5.26 13.23 -9.14
CA THR A 28 -5.87 14.51 -9.49
C THR A 28 -7.06 14.24 -10.40
N VAL A 29 -8.28 14.38 -9.86
CA VAL A 29 -9.55 14.28 -10.62
C VAL A 29 -9.61 15.27 -11.79
N ASP A 30 -8.76 16.30 -11.78
CA ASP A 30 -8.67 17.29 -12.83
C ASP A 30 -7.63 16.86 -13.89
N GLU A 31 -8.10 16.25 -14.97
CA GLU A 31 -7.29 15.95 -16.16
C GLU A 31 -6.57 17.21 -16.71
N LYS A 32 -7.02 18.43 -16.34
CA LYS A 32 -6.40 19.70 -16.75
C LYS A 32 -5.19 20.11 -15.91
N ALA A 33 -4.96 19.49 -14.76
CA ALA A 33 -3.83 19.83 -13.88
C ALA A 33 -2.48 19.38 -14.46
N GLY A 34 -2.47 18.50 -15.46
CA GLY A 34 -1.24 18.03 -16.13
C GLY A 34 -0.32 17.18 -15.24
N ILE A 35 -0.76 16.81 -14.03
CA ILE A 35 -0.01 15.97 -13.10
C ILE A 35 -0.25 14.52 -13.52
N VAL A 36 0.73 13.95 -14.24
CA VAL A 36 0.70 12.56 -14.69
C VAL A 36 1.38 11.70 -13.61
N PRO A 37 0.69 10.70 -13.04
CA PRO A 37 1.30 9.77 -12.11
C PRO A 37 2.53 9.09 -12.73
N ASN A 38 3.66 9.10 -12.04
CA ASN A 38 4.87 8.42 -12.48
C ASN A 38 5.40 7.46 -11.41
N HIS A 39 6.12 6.43 -11.85
CA HIS A 39 6.61 5.39 -10.95
C HIS A 39 7.75 5.87 -10.04
N GLU A 40 8.50 6.88 -10.47
CA GLU A 40 9.62 7.42 -9.68
C GLU A 40 9.13 8.10 -8.40
N GLU A 41 8.09 8.93 -8.49
CA GLU A 41 7.41 9.55 -7.33
C GLU A 41 6.84 8.49 -6.39
N VAL A 42 6.28 7.42 -6.95
CA VAL A 42 5.78 6.28 -6.17
C VAL A 42 6.91 5.65 -5.36
N LEU A 43 8.07 5.39 -5.99
CA LEU A 43 9.24 4.82 -5.32
C LEU A 43 9.83 5.78 -4.28
N GLN A 44 9.87 7.08 -4.57
CA GLN A 44 10.35 8.09 -3.61
C GLN A 44 9.49 8.10 -2.34
N MET A 45 8.16 8.10 -2.49
CA MET A 45 7.24 8.05 -1.34
C MET A 45 7.33 6.71 -0.60
N ALA A 46 7.46 5.59 -1.32
CA ALA A 46 7.65 4.28 -0.72
C ALA A 46 8.94 4.19 0.10
N ASN A 47 10.05 4.72 -0.41
CA ASN A 47 11.33 4.75 0.31
C ASN A 47 11.28 5.67 1.52
N LEU A 48 10.58 6.80 1.43
CA LEU A 48 10.44 7.75 2.53
C LEU A 48 9.59 7.18 3.69
N GLN A 49 8.46 6.53 3.37
CA GLN A 49 7.50 6.05 4.36
C GLN A 49 7.67 4.57 4.73
N GLY A 50 8.46 3.82 3.97
CA GLY A 50 8.76 2.41 4.18
C GLY A 50 9.22 2.07 5.61
N PRO A 51 10.14 2.84 6.22
CA PRO A 51 10.58 2.58 7.60
C PRO A 51 9.45 2.67 8.64
N LEU A 52 8.49 3.58 8.45
CA LEU A 52 7.35 3.70 9.36
C LEU A 52 6.41 2.50 9.23
N LEU A 53 6.16 2.06 7.99
CA LEU A 53 5.35 0.86 7.74
C LEU A 53 6.02 -0.39 8.31
N ALA A 54 7.34 -0.52 8.18
CA ALA A 54 8.11 -1.63 8.77
C ALA A 54 7.95 -1.66 10.30
N GLN A 55 8.13 -0.52 10.98
CA GLN A 55 7.95 -0.43 12.44
C GLN A 55 6.52 -0.79 12.88
N LEU A 56 5.50 -0.40 12.12
CA LEU A 56 4.12 -0.77 12.40
C LEU A 56 3.95 -2.30 12.33
N LEU A 57 4.43 -2.92 11.25
CA LEU A 57 4.31 -4.37 11.05
C LEU A 57 5.10 -5.15 12.09
N GLU A 58 6.30 -4.72 12.45
CA GLU A 58 7.11 -5.31 13.53
C GLU A 58 6.32 -5.33 14.84
N LYS A 59 5.75 -4.18 15.23
CA LYS A 59 4.95 -4.09 16.46
C LYS A 59 3.70 -4.95 16.41
N MET A 60 2.99 -4.96 15.27
CA MET A 60 1.82 -5.81 15.08
C MET A 60 2.15 -7.28 15.29
N ILE A 61 3.25 -7.77 14.69
CA ILE A 61 3.68 -9.17 14.85
C ILE A 61 3.97 -9.51 16.32
N THR A 62 4.58 -8.59 17.08
CA THR A 62 4.89 -8.82 18.51
C THR A 62 3.68 -8.75 19.44
N CYS A 63 2.54 -8.22 18.98
CA CYS A 63 1.34 -8.01 19.79
C CYS A 63 0.10 -8.81 19.34
N LEU A 64 0.24 -9.62 18.29
CA LEU A 64 -0.79 -10.54 17.78
C LEU A 64 -0.72 -11.91 18.47
#